data_AF-A0A6G8NZ30-F1
#
_entry.id   AF-A0A6G8NZ30-F1
#
_cell.length_a   1.000
_cell.length_b   1.000
_cell.length_c   1.000
_cell.angle_alpha   90.00
_cell.angle_beta   90.00
_cell.angle_gamma   90.00
#
_symmetry.space_group_name_H-M   'P 1'
#
loop_
_entity.id
_entity.type
_entity.pdbx_description
1 polymer ?
#
loop_
_entity_poly.entity_id
_entity_poly.type
_entity_poly.pdbx_seq_one_letter_code
_entity_poly.pdbx_strand_id
1 'polypeptide(L)'
;MHGASSGQPRAVEQIEREFDGMLVHHWERETARDRFEVFWDEVNAAAVRTLGTDVGSAYIALLSRMQDAFDKQYSGFPLSKINGLG
;
A
#
# COMPACT_ATOMS: atom_id res chain seq x y z
N MET A 1 13.52 7.99 27.43
CA MET A 1 14.45 8.59 26.45
C MET A 1 14.22 7.82 25.14
N HIS A 2 13.33 8.26 24.25
CA HIS A 2 13.16 7.62 22.94
C HIS A 2 13.99 8.40 21.91
N GLY A 3 15.02 7.75 21.40
CA GLY A 3 15.90 8.29 20.37
C GLY A 3 15.21 8.36 19.02
N ALA A 4 15.41 9.50 18.35
CA ALA A 4 15.38 9.73 16.92
C ALA A 4 15.00 8.54 16.01
N SER A 5 13.76 8.51 15.52
CA SER A 5 13.45 7.88 14.22
C SER A 5 13.91 8.81 13.10
N SER A 6 15.22 8.87 12.90
CA SER A 6 15.84 9.58 11.78
C SER A 6 16.09 8.60 10.64
N GLY A 7 15.20 8.60 9.65
CA GLY A 7 15.61 8.50 8.25
C GLY A 7 15.89 7.13 7.63
N GLN A 8 15.50 6.01 8.24
CA GLN A 8 15.60 4.71 7.57
C GLN A 8 14.23 4.27 7.04
N PRO A 9 14.11 3.99 5.73
CA PRO A 9 12.85 3.47 5.18
C PRO A 9 12.55 2.13 5.89
N ARG A 10 11.30 1.96 6.34
CA ARG A 10 10.85 0.73 6.99
C ARG A 10 11.08 -0.44 6.04
N ALA A 11 11.47 -1.60 6.58
CA ALA A 11 11.67 -2.80 5.77
C ALA A 11 10.37 -3.15 5.03
N VAL A 12 10.49 -3.54 3.75
CA VAL A 12 9.36 -3.94 2.89
C VAL A 12 8.44 -4.94 3.60
N GLU A 13 9.02 -5.95 4.26
CA GLU A 13 8.30 -6.99 5.01
C GLU A 13 7.54 -6.48 6.23
N GLN A 14 7.93 -5.35 6.80
CA GLN A 14 7.21 -4.74 7.93
C GLN A 14 5.96 -4.03 7.43
N ILE A 15 6.08 -3.28 6.34
CA ILE A 15 4.95 -2.58 5.71
C ILE A 15 3.93 -3.59 5.18
N GLU A 16 4.39 -4.66 4.53
CA GLU A 16 3.52 -5.73 4.03
C GLU A 16 2.71 -6.39 5.16
N ARG A 17 3.34 -6.67 6.32
CA ARG A 17 2.64 -7.24 7.49
C ARG A 17 1.62 -6.30 8.11
N GLU A 18 1.93 -5.01 8.21
CA GLU A 18 0.97 -4.03 8.73
C GLU A 18 -0.22 -3.85 7.78
N PHE A 19 0.03 -3.86 6.47
CA PHE A 19 -1.01 -3.83 5.45
C PHE A 19 -1.87 -5.09 5.47
N ASP A 20 -1.28 -6.29 5.59
CA ASP A 20 -2.04 -7.54 5.74
C ASP A 20 -2.91 -7.54 7.01
N GLY A 21 -2.37 -7.04 8.12
CA GLY A 21 -3.14 -6.87 9.35
C GLY A 21 -4.37 -5.97 9.15
N MET A 22 -4.22 -4.87 8.42
CA MET A 22 -5.33 -3.98 8.05
C MET A 22 -6.39 -4.70 7.20
N LEU A 23 -5.98 -5.54 6.24
CA LEU A 23 -6.88 -6.35 5.42
C LEU A 23 -7.68 -7.37 6.25
N VAL A 24 -7.05 -8.00 7.25
CA VAL A 24 -7.71 -8.96 8.17
C VAL A 24 -8.81 -8.29 9.00
N HIS A 25 -8.65 -7.01 9.35
CA HIS A 25 -9.63 -6.29 10.16
C HIS A 25 -10.91 -5.89 9.41
N HIS A 26 -11.01 -6.14 8.09
CA HIS A 26 -12.19 -5.84 7.27
C HIS A 26 -12.77 -4.44 7.54
N TRP A 27 -11.92 -3.42 7.51
CA TRP A 27 -12.35 -2.03 7.70
C TRP A 27 -13.36 -1.60 6.64
N GLU A 28 -14.19 -0.60 6.97
CA GLU A 28 -15.06 0.01 5.98
C GLU A 28 -14.21 0.56 4.82
N ARG A 29 -14.70 0.41 3.59
CA ARG A 29 -13.94 0.72 2.36
C ARG A 29 -13.31 2.10 2.39
N GLU A 30 -14.00 3.11 2.91
CA GLU A 30 -13.50 4.48 2.97
C GLU A 30 -12.32 4.62 3.94
N THR A 31 -12.44 4.05 5.14
CA THR A 31 -11.34 3.97 6.11
C THR A 31 -10.18 3.14 5.57
N ALA A 32 -10.48 2.06 4.85
CA ALA A 32 -9.48 1.23 4.25
C ALA A 32 -8.72 1.98 3.15
N ARG A 33 -9.43 2.76 2.33
CA ARG A 33 -8.85 3.56 1.26
C ARG A 33 -7.92 4.64 1.79
N ASP A 34 -8.36 5.42 2.79
CA ASP A 34 -7.54 6.48 3.41
C ASP A 34 -6.21 5.91 3.93
N ARG A 35 -6.28 4.74 4.56
CA ARG A 35 -5.11 4.04 5.11
C ARG A 35 -4.23 3.44 4.04
N PHE A 36 -4.81 2.87 2.98
CA PHE A 36 -4.09 2.42 1.80
C PHE A 36 -3.33 3.57 1.14
N GLU A 37 -3.93 4.75 1.00
CA GLU A 37 -3.28 5.93 0.43
C GLU A 37 -2.05 6.36 1.24
N VAL A 38 -2.13 6.31 2.57
CA VAL A 38 -0.97 6.58 3.45
C VAL A 38 0.15 5.56 3.26
N PHE A 39 -0.16 4.26 3.24
CA PHE A 39 0.85 3.23 3.00
C PHE A 39 1.43 3.32 1.58
N TRP A 40 0.59 3.62 0.59
CA TRP A 40 1.00 3.79 -0.80
C TRP A 40 2.01 4.93 -0.95
N ASP A 41 1.72 6.10 -0.37
CA ASP A 41 2.64 7.25 -0.41
C ASP A 41 3.98 6.93 0.26
N GLU A 42 3.95 6.25 1.41
CA GLU A 42 5.17 5.86 2.12
C GLU A 42 6.04 4.90 1.30
N VAL A 43 5.43 3.84 0.74
CA VAL A 43 6.15 2.85 -0.08
C VAL A 43 6.62 3.48 -1.39
N ASN A 44 5.82 4.36 -1.99
CA ASN A 44 6.19 5.07 -3.21
C ASN A 44 7.36 6.03 -2.96
N ALA A 45 7.36 6.77 -1.85
CA ALA A 45 8.48 7.62 -1.47
C ALA A 45 9.75 6.79 -1.20
N ALA A 46 9.64 5.62 -0.58
CA ALA A 46 10.76 4.70 -0.38
C ALA A 46 11.28 4.13 -1.71
N ALA A 47 10.39 3.73 -2.62
CA ALA A 47 10.72 3.25 -3.96
C ALA A 47 11.47 4.32 -4.77
N VAL A 48 10.98 5.56 -4.77
CA VAL A 48 11.63 6.68 -5.46
C VAL A 48 13.01 6.98 -4.88
N ARG A 49 13.17 6.94 -3.56
CA ARG A 49 14.48 7.15 -2.89
C ARG A 49 15.49 6.05 -3.17
N THR A 50 15.02 4.85 -3.51
CA THR A 50 15.84 3.65 -3.75
C THR A 50 15.82 3.22 -5.21
N LEU A 51 15.34 4.10 -6.11
CA LEU A 51 15.20 3.82 -7.53
C LEU A 51 16.55 3.43 -8.15
N GLY A 52 16.55 2.38 -8.97
CA GLY A 52 17.78 1.84 -9.58
C GLY A 52 18.57 0.89 -8.69
N THR A 53 18.03 0.50 -7.53
CA THR A 53 18.60 -0.54 -6.65
C THR A 53 17.68 -1.75 -6.55
N ASP A 54 18.22 -2.90 -6.13
CA ASP A 54 17.44 -4.10 -5.80
C ASP A 54 16.35 -3.81 -4.76
N VAL A 55 16.67 -2.95 -3.79
CA VAL A 55 15.73 -2.52 -2.74
C VAL A 55 14.56 -1.71 -3.32
N GLY A 56 14.82 -0.83 -4.29
CA GLY A 56 13.76 -0.09 -4.99
C GLY A 56 12.83 -1.01 -5.78
N SER A 57 13.39 -2.06 -6.40
CA SER A 57 12.59 -3.08 -7.09
C SER A 57 11.67 -3.84 -6.12
N ALA A 58 12.14 -4.11 -4.90
CA ALA A 58 11.32 -4.73 -3.85
C ALA A 58 10.16 -3.82 -3.40
N TYR A 59 10.37 -2.51 -3.23
CA TYR A 59 9.28 -1.58 -2.91
C TYR A 59 8.26 -1.44 -4.07
N ILE A 60 8.71 -1.45 -5.33
CA ILE A 60 7.81 -1.44 -6.49
C ILE A 60 6.97 -2.73 -6.54
N ALA A 61 7.58 -3.89 -6.27
CA ALA A 61 6.85 -5.15 -6.19
C ALA A 61 5.81 -5.12 -5.05
N LEU A 62 6.14 -4.51 -3.91
CA LEU A 62 5.21 -4.33 -2.79
C LEU A 62 4.01 -3.45 -3.18
N LEU A 63 4.22 -2.32 -3.88
CA LEU A 63 3.11 -1.48 -4.38
C LEU A 63 2.14 -2.31 -5.23
N SER A 64 2.66 -3.12 -6.15
CA SER A 64 1.83 -3.97 -7.00
C SER A 64 1.01 -4.98 -6.20
N ARG A 65 1.60 -5.62 -5.16
CA ARG A 65 0.88 -6.56 -4.29
C ARG A 65 -0.18 -5.88 -3.45
N MET A 66 0.12 -4.72 -2.89
CA MET A 66 -0.84 -3.95 -2.09
C MET A 66 -2.05 -3.54 -2.93
N GLN A 67 -1.83 -3.10 -4.18
CA GLN A 67 -2.90 -2.78 -5.10
C GLN A 67 -3.77 -3.99 -5.43
N ASP A 68 -3.16 -5.13 -5.79
CA ASP A 68 -3.89 -6.37 -6.11
C ASP A 68 -4.71 -6.88 -4.92
N ALA A 69 -4.14 -6.86 -3.71
CA ALA A 69 -4.84 -7.30 -2.51
C ALA A 69 -5.98 -6.34 -2.10
N PHE A 70 -5.75 -5.03 -2.21
CA PHE A 70 -6.80 -4.04 -1.97
C PHE A 70 -7.94 -4.16 -3.00
N ASP A 71 -7.61 -4.34 -4.28
CA ASP A 71 -8.62 -4.60 -5.32
C ASP A 71 -9.35 -5.92 -5.02
N LYS A 72 -8.68 -7.04 -4.78
CA LYS A 72 -9.36 -8.31 -4.47
C LYS A 72 -10.32 -8.23 -3.27
N GLN A 73 -9.98 -7.47 -2.24
CA GLN A 73 -10.78 -7.41 -1.03
C GLN A 73 -11.90 -6.36 -1.08
N TYR A 74 -11.66 -5.22 -1.73
CA TYR A 74 -12.63 -4.12 -1.78
C TYR A 74 -13.29 -3.96 -3.14
N SER A 75 -12.80 -4.61 -4.20
CA SER A 75 -13.39 -4.69 -5.54
C SER A 75 -14.44 -5.81 -5.58
N GLY A 76 -15.48 -5.62 -4.76
CA GLY A 76 -16.82 -6.17 -5.02
C GLY A 76 -17.62 -5.33 -6.02
N PHE A 77 -17.00 -4.36 -6.71
CA PHE A 77 -17.65 -3.55 -7.72
C PHE A 77 -16.74 -3.41 -8.94
N PRO A 78 -17.16 -3.92 -10.10
CA PRO A 78 -16.41 -3.67 -11.32
C PRO A 78 -16.35 -2.15 -11.53
N LEU A 79 -15.14 -1.63 -11.70
CA LEU A 79 -14.87 -0.29 -12.23
C LEU A 79 -15.55 -0.04 -13.60
N SER A 80 -16.20 -1.05 -14.19
CA SER A 80 -17.08 -0.94 -15.36
C SER A 80 -18.43 -0.24 -15.10
N LYS A 81 -18.80 0.07 -13.84
CA LYS A 81 -20.07 0.73 -13.49
C LYS A 81 -19.97 2.25 -13.26
N ILE A 82 -18.86 2.89 -13.61
CA ILE A 82 -18.75 4.36 -13.62
C ILE A 82 -18.95 5.00 -15.01
N ASN A 83 -19.26 4.22 -16.05
CA ASN A 83 -19.77 4.73 -17.31
C ASN A 83 -20.77 3.75 -17.94
N GLY A 84 -22.01 3.80 -17.46
CA GLY A 84 -23.17 3.17 -18.08
C GLY A 84 -24.18 4.23 -18.54
N LEU A 85 -23.72 5.15 -19.39
CA LEU A 85 -24.58 5.85 -20.34
C LEU A 85 -24.74 4.90 -21.53
N GLY A 86 -25.90 4.24 -21.59
CA GLY A 86 -26.35 3.37 -22.67
C GLY A 86 -27.83 3.07 -22.47
#